data_AF-A0A258GN73-F1
#
_entry.id   AF-A0A258GN73-F1
#
_cell.length_a   1.000
_cell.length_b   1.000
_cell.length_c   1.000
_cell.angle_alpha   90.00
_cell.angle_beta   90.00
_cell.angle_gamma   90.00
#
_symmetry.space_group_name_H-M   'P 1'
#
loop_
_entity.id
_entity.type
_entity.pdbx_description
1 polymer ?
#
loop_
_entity_poly.entity_id
_entity_poly.type
_entity_poly.pdbx_seq_one_letter_code
_entity_poly.pdbx_strand_id
1 'polypeptide(L)'
;MDDASIQYGLLAALAIALLVAAFTDLRSRQIANWLNAAIALGAPLFWWASGLSLWPGVAIQLGVAAACFAILAVLFALRAMGGGDVKLLTALALWIPPTQFLSLLIVMALVGGLLTIVFGAWHVARRQRDRLAVPYGVAIAIGGLWVLAAAPQAAAAPQEPEGPKVLVAQRALPIGTIITADAVSYQLWPKEMVQDAYFIDGESDMNTLLGTVVRHPITAGEPVTQGSLVAPGDRGFLAAALGPGMRAVTVPVSAKTGVGGFVFPGDRVDLVLTQTVNARDSGGGGQPLKAAETILRNIRVLATDQSTETTHTPDGKTVVRDFRTVTLEVTPKIAEKVAVAQTIGTLSLSLRSIADNQTDLERAIASGEVNVPEGASKAEEEKILRTALSRPRDGASSFVTGGDVSRFQRSSMPRAEAVPPPAAMAYNNTGFNSGNSGSRSAPAPVRTGPVVNVTRGKTTVAVPVGK
;
A
#
# COMPACT_ATOMS: atom_id res chain seq x y z
N MET A 1 -19.60 -6.44 -43.24
CA MET A 1 -18.60 -7.51 -43.35
C MET A 1 -17.59 -7.21 -42.27
N ASP A 2 -17.43 -8.11 -41.31
CA ASP A 2 -16.51 -7.90 -40.19
C ASP A 2 -15.08 -7.78 -40.73
N ASP A 3 -14.26 -6.90 -40.17
CA ASP A 3 -12.88 -6.65 -40.64
C ASP A 3 -12.06 -7.95 -40.70
N ALA A 4 -12.34 -8.89 -39.79
CA ALA A 4 -11.78 -10.23 -39.78
C ALA A 4 -12.09 -11.02 -41.07
N SER A 5 -13.31 -10.93 -41.60
CA SER A 5 -13.70 -11.64 -42.83
C SER A 5 -12.92 -11.14 -44.04
N ILE A 6 -12.67 -9.83 -44.10
CA ILE A 6 -11.87 -9.19 -45.16
C ILE A 6 -10.40 -9.63 -45.04
N GLN A 7 -9.86 -9.64 -43.82
CA GLN A 7 -8.50 -10.09 -43.54
C GLN A 7 -8.27 -11.53 -43.99
N TYR A 8 -9.19 -12.46 -43.65
CA TYR A 8 -9.09 -13.86 -44.07
C TYR A 8 -9.21 -14.02 -45.59
N GLY A 9 -10.09 -13.26 -46.25
CA GLY A 9 -10.21 -13.26 -47.70
C GLY A 9 -8.90 -12.84 -48.39
N LEU A 10 -8.20 -11.85 -47.84
CA LEU A 10 -6.92 -11.37 -48.36
C LEU A 10 -5.78 -12.36 -48.14
N LEU A 11 -5.71 -13.01 -46.98
CA LEU A 11 -4.73 -14.07 -46.72
C LEU A 11 -4.97 -15.29 -47.62
N ALA A 12 -6.22 -15.67 -47.86
CA ALA A 12 -6.56 -16.73 -48.79
C ALA A 12 -6.15 -16.37 -50.24
N ALA A 13 -6.39 -15.13 -50.67
CA ALA A 13 -5.94 -14.64 -51.97
C ALA A 13 -4.40 -14.67 -52.09
N LEU A 14 -3.67 -14.27 -51.05
CA LEU A 14 -2.21 -14.36 -50.99
C LEU A 14 -1.72 -15.81 -51.10
N ALA A 15 -2.35 -16.74 -50.37
CA ALA A 15 -2.01 -18.16 -50.43
C ALA A 15 -2.21 -18.73 -51.85
N ILE A 16 -3.32 -18.38 -52.51
CA ILE A 16 -3.59 -18.77 -53.91
C ILE A 16 -2.52 -18.17 -54.83
N ALA A 17 -2.17 -16.90 -54.66
CA ALA A 17 -1.14 -16.24 -55.45
C ALA A 17 0.23 -16.93 -55.30
N LEU A 18 0.59 -17.38 -54.09
CA LEU A 18 1.82 -18.14 -53.85
C LEU A 18 1.81 -19.52 -54.51
N LEU A 19 0.68 -20.23 -54.50
CA LEU A 19 0.54 -21.49 -55.22
C LEU A 19 0.66 -21.30 -56.74
N VAL A 20 0.07 -20.23 -57.28
CA VAL A 20 0.21 -19.85 -58.69
C VAL A 20 1.67 -19.50 -59.01
N ALA A 21 2.35 -18.75 -58.13
CA ALA A 21 3.77 -18.40 -58.29
C ALA A 21 4.65 -19.65 -58.33
N ALA A 22 4.46 -20.60 -57.41
CA ALA A 22 5.17 -21.88 -57.41
C ALA A 22 4.91 -22.69 -58.69
N PHE A 23 3.65 -22.80 -59.11
CA PHE A 23 3.28 -23.57 -60.30
C PHE A 23 3.86 -22.97 -61.59
N THR A 24 3.79 -21.66 -61.74
CA THR A 24 4.36 -20.92 -62.87
C THR A 24 5.89 -20.97 -62.88
N ASP A 25 6.52 -20.97 -61.71
CA ASP A 25 7.97 -21.17 -61.60
C ASP A 25 8.39 -22.59 -62.00
N LEU A 26 7.66 -23.63 -61.56
CA LEU A 26 7.90 -25.02 -61.97
C LEU A 26 7.74 -25.24 -63.49
N ARG A 27 6.70 -24.63 -64.09
CA ARG A 27 6.34 -24.89 -65.49
C ARG A 27 7.14 -24.02 -66.47
N SER A 28 7.27 -22.74 -66.17
CA SER A 28 7.84 -21.73 -67.08
C SER A 28 9.11 -21.06 -66.57
N ARG A 29 9.59 -21.40 -65.35
CA ARG A 29 10.77 -20.79 -64.70
C ARG A 29 10.72 -19.26 -64.68
N GLN A 30 9.51 -18.70 -64.65
CA GLN A 30 9.24 -17.28 -64.68
C GLN A 30 8.06 -16.97 -63.78
N ILE A 31 8.26 -16.03 -62.86
CA ILE A 31 7.20 -15.47 -62.02
C ILE A 31 6.68 -14.21 -62.70
N ALA A 32 5.39 -14.19 -63.01
CA ALA A 32 4.81 -13.10 -63.79
C ALA A 32 4.83 -11.76 -63.02
N ASN A 33 5.26 -10.68 -63.69
CA ASN A 33 5.33 -9.36 -63.05
C ASN A 33 3.98 -8.87 -62.52
N TRP A 34 2.88 -9.21 -63.21
CA TRP A 34 1.53 -8.83 -62.79
C TRP A 34 1.15 -9.51 -61.46
N LEU A 35 1.63 -10.74 -61.21
CA LEU A 35 1.35 -11.47 -59.97
C LEU A 35 2.06 -10.81 -58.79
N ASN A 36 3.33 -10.47 -58.95
CA ASN A 36 4.10 -9.73 -57.93
C ASN A 36 3.49 -8.35 -57.65
N ALA A 37 3.02 -7.65 -58.69
CA ALA A 37 2.32 -6.38 -58.54
C ALA A 37 0.98 -6.53 -57.81
N ALA A 38 0.20 -7.57 -58.10
CA ALA A 38 -1.05 -7.86 -57.42
C ALA A 38 -0.83 -8.15 -55.93
N ILE A 39 0.20 -8.93 -55.59
CA ILE A 39 0.59 -9.17 -54.19
C ILE A 39 0.96 -7.83 -53.53
N ALA A 40 1.85 -7.04 -54.13
CA ALA A 40 2.27 -5.75 -53.54
C ALA A 40 1.10 -4.77 -53.34
N LEU A 41 0.18 -4.68 -54.30
CA LEU A 41 -0.99 -3.79 -54.24
C LEU A 41 -2.07 -4.25 -53.25
N GLY A 42 -2.10 -5.54 -52.89
CA GLY A 42 -3.00 -6.04 -51.85
C GLY A 42 -2.52 -5.73 -50.41
N ALA A 43 -1.24 -5.41 -50.22
CA ALA A 43 -0.68 -5.16 -48.89
C ALA A 43 -1.32 -3.96 -48.15
N PRO A 44 -1.55 -2.78 -48.79
CA PRO A 44 -2.24 -1.68 -48.12
C PRO A 44 -3.65 -2.02 -47.64
N LEU A 45 -4.38 -2.81 -48.42
CA LEU A 45 -5.73 -3.27 -48.03
C LEU A 45 -5.66 -4.23 -46.84
N PHE A 46 -4.62 -5.08 -46.78
CA PHE A 46 -4.37 -5.96 -45.64
C PHE A 46 -3.95 -5.20 -44.38
N TRP A 47 -3.14 -4.15 -44.50
CA TRP A 47 -2.77 -3.29 -43.36
C TRP A 47 -3.99 -2.61 -42.74
N TRP A 48 -4.89 -2.11 -43.60
CA TRP A 48 -6.14 -1.52 -43.16
C TRP A 48 -7.03 -2.55 -42.46
N ALA A 49 -7.24 -3.72 -43.07
CA ALA A 49 -8.06 -4.79 -42.48
C ALA A 49 -7.46 -5.38 -41.19
N SER A 50 -6.14 -5.31 -41.01
CA SER A 50 -5.45 -5.80 -39.81
C SER A 50 -5.33 -4.76 -38.69
N GLY A 51 -5.84 -3.53 -38.91
CA GLY A 51 -5.73 -2.44 -37.92
C GLY A 51 -4.30 -1.97 -37.69
N LEU A 52 -3.40 -2.10 -38.67
CA LEU A 52 -2.00 -1.72 -38.50
C LEU A 52 -1.88 -0.19 -38.38
N SER A 53 -1.21 0.28 -37.34
CA SER A 53 -0.97 1.72 -37.16
C SER A 53 -0.13 2.30 -38.31
N LEU A 54 -0.52 3.47 -38.81
CA LEU A 54 0.23 4.17 -39.87
C LEU A 54 1.66 4.50 -39.40
N TRP A 55 1.82 4.85 -38.13
CA TRP A 55 3.10 5.05 -37.47
C TRP A 55 3.10 4.39 -36.10
N PRO A 56 4.12 3.58 -35.74
CA PRO A 56 5.28 3.19 -36.56
C PRO A 56 5.03 1.96 -37.46
N GLY A 57 3.85 1.32 -37.41
CA GLY A 57 3.59 0.01 -38.03
C GLY A 57 3.87 -0.06 -39.54
N VAL A 58 3.15 0.73 -40.34
CA VAL A 58 3.34 0.77 -41.81
C VAL A 58 4.75 1.22 -42.18
N ALA A 59 5.33 2.18 -41.45
CA ALA A 59 6.69 2.67 -41.69
C ALA A 59 7.75 1.56 -41.52
N ILE A 60 7.64 0.74 -40.47
CA ILE A 60 8.52 -0.41 -40.25
C ILE A 60 8.38 -1.41 -41.42
N GLN A 61 7.15 -1.68 -41.85
CA GLN A 61 6.88 -2.63 -42.92
C GLN A 61 7.49 -2.20 -44.27
N LEU A 62 7.34 -0.91 -44.60
CA LEU A 62 8.00 -0.32 -45.76
C LEU A 62 9.53 -0.35 -45.62
N GLY A 63 10.05 -0.09 -44.42
CA GLY A 63 11.48 -0.16 -44.12
C GLY A 63 12.06 -1.55 -44.33
N VAL A 64 11.37 -2.60 -43.86
CA VAL A 64 11.77 -4.00 -44.07
C VAL A 64 11.71 -4.38 -45.55
N ALA A 65 10.64 -4.00 -46.26
CA ALA A 65 10.54 -4.26 -47.69
C ALA A 65 11.65 -3.56 -48.49
N ALA A 66 11.97 -2.31 -48.16
CA ALA A 66 13.06 -1.56 -48.79
C ALA A 66 14.43 -2.17 -48.51
N ALA A 67 14.70 -2.56 -47.25
CA ALA A 67 15.94 -3.24 -46.89
C ALA A 67 16.09 -4.59 -47.59
N CYS A 68 15.01 -5.39 -47.61
CA CYS A 68 14.94 -6.66 -48.32
C CYS A 68 15.23 -6.46 -49.82
N PHE A 69 14.56 -5.51 -50.46
CA PHE A 69 14.80 -5.20 -51.87
C PHE A 69 16.25 -4.80 -52.14
N ALA A 70 16.84 -3.94 -51.30
CA ALA A 70 18.22 -3.50 -51.48
C ALA A 70 19.21 -4.67 -51.41
N ILE A 71 19.06 -5.56 -50.41
CA ILE A 71 19.90 -6.75 -50.25
C ILE A 71 19.74 -7.70 -51.45
N LEU A 72 18.50 -8.00 -51.83
CA LEU A 72 18.21 -8.92 -52.92
C LEU A 72 18.59 -8.34 -54.30
N ALA A 73 18.52 -7.03 -54.49
CA ALA A 73 18.97 -6.36 -55.70
C ALA A 73 20.49 -6.49 -55.90
N VAL A 74 21.28 -6.45 -54.81
CA VAL A 74 22.73 -6.73 -54.86
C VAL A 74 22.97 -8.17 -55.30
N LEU A 75 22.23 -9.15 -54.76
CA LEU A 75 22.35 -10.56 -55.17
C LEU A 75 21.95 -10.79 -56.64
N PHE A 76 20.94 -10.07 -57.12
CA PHE A 76 20.56 -10.07 -58.54
C PHE A 76 21.64 -9.47 -59.44
N ALA A 77 22.25 -8.35 -59.04
CA ALA A 77 23.36 -7.72 -59.76
C ALA A 77 24.57 -8.67 -59.86
N LEU A 78 24.81 -9.48 -58.82
CA LEU A 78 25.84 -10.53 -58.80
C LEU A 78 25.44 -11.80 -59.57
N ARG A 79 24.26 -11.83 -60.22
CA ARG A 79 23.68 -13.00 -60.92
C ARG A 79 23.50 -14.23 -60.02
N ALA A 80 23.46 -14.04 -58.70
CA ALA A 80 23.24 -15.12 -57.75
C ALA A 80 21.76 -15.52 -57.63
N MET A 81 20.84 -14.61 -57.97
CA MET A 81 19.40 -14.79 -57.78
C MET A 81 18.60 -14.29 -59.00
N GLY A 82 17.43 -14.89 -59.26
CA GLY A 82 16.53 -14.48 -60.33
C GLY A 82 15.73 -13.22 -59.97
N GLY A 83 15.51 -12.33 -60.94
CA GLY A 83 14.76 -11.08 -60.70
C GLY A 83 13.29 -11.30 -60.34
N GLY A 84 12.73 -12.47 -60.67
CA GLY A 84 11.38 -12.88 -60.23
C GLY A 84 11.31 -13.11 -58.72
N ASP A 85 12.31 -13.80 -58.16
CA ASP A 85 12.41 -14.13 -56.74
C ASP A 85 12.61 -12.88 -55.88
N VAL A 86 13.44 -11.94 -56.35
CA VAL A 86 13.64 -10.64 -55.70
C VAL A 86 12.32 -9.89 -55.56
N LYS A 87 11.54 -9.81 -56.64
CA LYS A 87 10.25 -9.12 -56.63
C LYS A 87 9.23 -9.81 -55.72
N LEU A 88 9.16 -11.14 -55.74
CA LEU A 88 8.21 -11.90 -54.93
C LEU A 88 8.52 -11.75 -53.42
N LEU A 89 9.78 -11.91 -53.01
CA LEU A 89 10.19 -11.74 -51.60
C LEU A 89 9.98 -10.31 -51.11
N THR A 90 10.24 -9.32 -51.96
CA THR A 90 9.99 -7.91 -51.64
C THR A 90 8.49 -7.65 -51.45
N ALA A 91 7.64 -8.22 -52.32
CA ALA A 91 6.20 -8.10 -52.18
C ALA A 91 5.69 -8.80 -50.90
N LEU A 92 6.23 -9.96 -50.55
CA LEU A 92 5.89 -10.67 -49.32
C LEU A 92 6.33 -9.93 -48.05
N ALA A 93 7.44 -9.20 -48.10
CA ALA A 93 7.90 -8.35 -47.01
C ALA A 93 6.92 -7.23 -46.67
N LEU A 94 5.97 -6.90 -47.55
CA LEU A 94 4.88 -5.95 -47.26
C LEU A 94 3.73 -6.60 -46.48
N TRP A 95 3.53 -7.91 -46.58
CA TRP A 95 2.43 -8.60 -45.90
C TRP A 95 2.81 -9.16 -44.53
N ILE A 96 4.05 -9.61 -44.39
CA ILE A 96 4.47 -10.44 -43.27
C ILE A 96 5.19 -9.58 -42.22
N PRO A 97 4.82 -9.64 -40.93
CA PRO A 97 5.51 -8.92 -39.86
C PRO A 97 7.02 -9.22 -39.83
N PRO A 98 7.88 -8.26 -39.41
CA PRO A 98 9.34 -8.40 -39.49
C PRO A 98 9.89 -9.68 -38.82
N THR A 99 9.31 -10.07 -37.68
CA THR A 99 9.71 -11.28 -36.94
C THR A 99 9.39 -12.56 -37.71
N GLN A 100 8.22 -12.61 -38.34
CA GLN A 100 7.79 -13.74 -39.15
C GLN A 100 8.47 -13.77 -40.52
N PHE A 101 8.85 -12.59 -41.04
CA PHE A 101 9.57 -12.48 -42.30
C PHE A 101 10.95 -13.14 -42.21
N LEU A 102 11.64 -13.01 -41.06
CA LEU A 102 12.87 -13.74 -40.81
C LEU A 102 12.65 -15.26 -40.83
N SER A 103 11.55 -15.74 -40.22
CA SER A 103 11.17 -17.16 -40.27
C SER A 103 10.90 -17.63 -41.70
N LEU A 104 10.27 -16.81 -42.54
CA LEU A 104 10.10 -17.11 -43.97
C LEU A 104 11.43 -17.34 -44.65
N LEU A 105 12.41 -16.44 -44.43
CA LEU A 105 13.74 -16.55 -45.04
C LEU A 105 14.46 -17.82 -44.60
N ILE A 106 14.35 -18.20 -43.34
CA ILE A 106 14.95 -19.44 -42.80
C ILE A 106 14.30 -20.67 -43.45
N VAL A 107 12.97 -20.76 -43.46
CA VAL A 107 12.25 -21.89 -44.06
C VAL A 107 12.53 -21.97 -45.56
N MET A 108 12.50 -20.84 -46.26
CA MET A 108 12.85 -20.76 -47.68
C MET A 108 14.30 -21.23 -47.92
N ALA A 109 15.27 -20.82 -47.09
CA ALA A 109 16.66 -21.24 -47.24
C ALA A 109 16.82 -22.77 -47.04
N LEU A 110 16.13 -23.34 -46.05
CA LEU A 110 16.14 -24.79 -45.80
C LEU A 110 15.50 -25.57 -46.96
N VAL A 111 14.33 -25.14 -47.42
CA VAL A 111 13.61 -25.78 -48.54
C VAL A 111 14.37 -25.61 -49.85
N GLY A 112 14.92 -24.42 -50.11
CA GLY A 112 15.77 -24.14 -51.26
C GLY A 112 17.06 -24.97 -51.25
N GLY A 113 17.70 -25.11 -50.08
CA GLY A 113 18.83 -26.00 -49.87
C GLY A 113 18.50 -27.45 -50.19
N LEU A 114 17.37 -27.96 -49.71
CA LEU A 114 16.92 -29.31 -50.03
C LEU A 114 16.64 -29.49 -51.54
N LEU A 115 15.96 -28.53 -52.18
CA LEU A 115 15.66 -28.57 -53.61
C LEU A 115 16.93 -28.55 -54.46
N THR A 116 17.92 -27.71 -54.11
CA THR A 116 19.21 -27.68 -54.82
C THR A 116 19.95 -29.01 -54.74
N ILE A 117 19.93 -29.69 -53.58
CA ILE A 117 20.54 -31.02 -53.41
C ILE A 117 19.80 -32.07 -54.26
N VAL A 118 18.47 -32.11 -54.19
CA VAL A 118 17.65 -33.11 -54.92
C VAL A 118 17.79 -32.94 -56.43
N PHE A 119 17.66 -31.72 -56.95
CA PHE A 119 17.82 -31.44 -58.37
C PHE A 119 19.27 -31.67 -58.82
N GLY A 120 20.26 -31.31 -57.99
CA GLY A 120 21.67 -31.59 -58.26
C GLY A 120 21.96 -33.08 -58.39
N ALA A 121 21.51 -33.88 -57.42
CA ALA A 121 21.68 -35.34 -57.44
C ALA A 121 20.97 -35.97 -58.66
N TRP A 122 19.76 -35.53 -58.97
CA TRP A 122 19.01 -36.00 -60.13
C TRP A 122 19.69 -35.65 -61.46
N HIS A 123 20.25 -34.45 -61.56
CA HIS A 123 20.94 -33.97 -62.74
C HIS A 123 22.26 -34.72 -62.97
N VAL A 124 23.02 -34.99 -61.90
CA VAL A 124 24.23 -35.83 -61.93
C VAL A 124 23.87 -37.27 -62.33
N ALA A 125 22.81 -37.83 -61.74
CA ALA A 125 22.34 -39.19 -62.06
C ALA A 125 21.89 -39.33 -63.52
N ARG A 126 21.27 -38.28 -64.09
CA ARG A 126 20.80 -38.28 -65.50
C ARG A 126 21.82 -37.76 -66.52
N ARG A 127 23.05 -37.42 -66.11
CA ARG A 127 24.13 -36.89 -66.98
C ARG A 127 23.67 -35.79 -67.93
N GLN A 128 22.80 -34.90 -67.46
CA GLN A 128 22.33 -33.76 -68.25
C GLN A 128 23.47 -32.74 -68.39
N ARG A 129 23.58 -32.08 -69.56
CA ARG A 129 24.65 -31.09 -69.85
C ARG A 129 24.23 -29.63 -69.66
N ASP A 130 22.96 -29.40 -69.30
CA ASP A 130 22.41 -28.05 -69.15
C ASP A 130 22.66 -27.47 -67.76
N ARG A 131 22.67 -26.14 -67.61
CA ARG A 131 22.85 -25.52 -66.29
C ARG A 131 21.71 -25.89 -65.33
N LEU A 132 22.07 -26.22 -64.09
CA LEU A 132 21.13 -26.48 -63.01
C LEU A 132 20.30 -25.21 -62.73
N ALA A 133 19.00 -25.25 -63.03
CA ALA A 133 18.06 -24.18 -62.71
C ALA A 133 17.05 -24.72 -61.71
N VAL A 134 17.19 -24.32 -60.45
CA VAL A 134 16.33 -24.75 -59.35
C VAL A 134 15.16 -23.78 -59.24
N PRO A 135 13.91 -24.25 -59.14
CA PRO A 135 12.73 -23.38 -59.02
C PRO A 135 12.64 -22.82 -57.59
N TYR A 136 13.25 -21.65 -57.36
CA TYR A 136 13.27 -20.98 -56.06
C TYR A 136 11.89 -20.43 -55.65
N GLY A 137 10.98 -20.20 -56.61
CA GLY A 137 9.59 -19.80 -56.36
C GLY A 137 8.82 -20.83 -55.54
N VAL A 138 9.19 -22.12 -55.63
CA VAL A 138 8.62 -23.19 -54.79
C VAL A 138 9.05 -23.03 -53.33
N ALA A 139 10.33 -22.72 -53.09
CA ALA A 139 10.85 -22.50 -51.74
C ALA A 139 10.21 -21.25 -51.10
N ILE A 140 10.03 -20.18 -51.88
CA ILE A 140 9.38 -18.95 -51.41
C ILE A 140 7.90 -19.20 -51.10
N ALA A 141 7.19 -19.94 -51.95
CA ALA A 141 5.79 -20.29 -51.71
C ALA A 141 5.61 -21.16 -50.46
N ILE A 142 6.48 -22.17 -50.25
CA ILE A 142 6.44 -23.01 -49.05
C ILE A 142 6.74 -22.19 -47.80
N GLY A 143 7.77 -21.33 -47.83
CA GLY A 143 8.08 -20.43 -46.72
C GLY A 143 6.95 -19.45 -46.42
N GLY A 144 6.34 -18.88 -47.46
CA GLY A 144 5.17 -18.00 -47.34
C GLY A 144 3.96 -18.70 -46.74
N LEU A 145 3.60 -19.88 -47.26
CA LEU A 145 2.48 -20.67 -46.74
C LEU A 145 2.73 -21.16 -45.31
N TRP A 146 3.97 -21.51 -44.97
CA TRP A 146 4.35 -21.86 -43.60
C TRP A 146 4.09 -20.70 -42.65
N VAL A 147 4.51 -19.48 -43.02
CA VAL A 147 4.25 -18.30 -42.20
C VAL A 147 2.77 -17.94 -42.14
N LEU A 148 2.03 -18.10 -43.24
CA LEU A 148 0.57 -17.90 -43.23
C LEU A 148 -0.15 -18.90 -42.31
N ALA A 149 0.32 -20.14 -42.24
CA ALA A 149 -0.24 -21.17 -41.36
C ALA A 149 0.23 -21.06 -39.90
N ALA A 150 1.46 -20.59 -39.69
CA ALA A 150 2.07 -20.40 -38.37
C ALA A 150 1.83 -19.00 -37.79
N ALA A 151 1.20 -18.10 -38.55
CA ALA A 151 0.78 -16.81 -38.04
C ALA A 151 -0.09 -17.10 -36.81
N PRO A 152 0.35 -16.66 -35.59
CA PRO A 152 -0.52 -16.75 -34.43
C PRO A 152 -1.80 -16.05 -34.85
N GLN A 153 -2.94 -16.71 -34.63
CA GLN A 153 -4.22 -16.08 -34.84
C GLN A 153 -4.10 -14.69 -34.22
N ALA A 154 -4.49 -13.64 -34.95
CA ALA A 154 -4.67 -12.34 -34.35
C ALA A 154 -5.80 -12.49 -33.32
N ALA A 155 -5.46 -13.05 -32.15
CA ALA A 155 -6.09 -12.69 -30.91
C ALA A 155 -5.98 -11.19 -30.93
N ALA A 156 -7.13 -10.55 -31.13
CA ALA A 156 -7.28 -9.11 -31.13
C ALA A 156 -6.31 -8.56 -30.09
N ALA A 157 -5.37 -7.71 -30.52
CA ALA A 157 -4.50 -7.00 -29.58
C ALA A 157 -5.41 -6.54 -28.44
N PRO A 158 -5.08 -6.85 -27.15
CA PRO A 158 -5.96 -6.53 -26.03
C PRO A 158 -6.41 -5.10 -26.26
N GLN A 159 -7.70 -4.90 -26.53
CA GLN A 159 -8.21 -3.57 -26.81
C GLN A 159 -7.79 -2.75 -25.61
N GLU A 160 -6.93 -1.75 -25.82
CA GLU A 160 -6.65 -0.79 -24.77
C GLU A 160 -8.03 -0.28 -24.35
N PRO A 161 -8.42 -0.47 -23.07
CA PRO A 161 -9.79 -0.21 -22.66
C PRO A 161 -10.12 1.25 -22.95
N GLU A 162 -10.83 1.48 -24.06
CA GLU A 162 -11.35 2.78 -24.42
C GLU A 162 -12.54 3.04 -23.50
N GLY A 163 -12.32 3.84 -22.47
CA GLY A 163 -13.39 4.17 -21.54
C GLY A 163 -12.99 5.22 -20.50
N PRO A 164 -13.95 5.63 -19.66
CA PRO A 164 -13.70 6.60 -18.61
C PRO A 164 -12.67 6.04 -17.63
N LYS A 165 -11.88 6.92 -17.02
CA LYS A 165 -10.99 6.50 -15.94
C LYS A 165 -11.81 6.36 -14.66
N VAL A 166 -11.75 5.18 -14.05
CA VAL A 166 -12.44 4.86 -12.79
C VAL A 166 -11.42 4.83 -11.66
N LEU A 167 -11.84 5.24 -10.46
CA LEU A 167 -11.02 5.16 -9.27
C LEU A 167 -10.87 3.70 -8.80
N VAL A 168 -9.63 3.23 -8.72
CA VAL A 168 -9.28 1.86 -8.37
C VAL A 168 -8.35 1.87 -7.15
N ALA A 169 -8.51 0.87 -6.27
CA ALA A 169 -7.64 0.69 -5.12
C ALA A 169 -6.26 0.15 -5.52
N GLN A 170 -5.19 0.82 -5.11
CA GLN A 170 -3.80 0.42 -5.39
C GLN A 170 -3.29 -0.71 -4.48
N ARG A 171 -3.94 -0.89 -3.34
CA ARG A 171 -3.64 -1.93 -2.34
C ARG A 171 -4.93 -2.41 -1.69
N ALA A 172 -4.87 -3.52 -0.97
CA ALA A 172 -6.03 -3.96 -0.18
C ALA A 172 -6.39 -2.89 0.87
N LEU A 173 -7.67 -2.53 0.93
CA LEU A 173 -8.24 -1.55 1.85
C LEU A 173 -9.25 -2.25 2.76
N PRO A 174 -8.83 -2.68 3.97
CA PRO A 174 -9.73 -3.24 4.97
C PRO A 174 -10.78 -2.22 5.46
N ILE A 175 -11.85 -2.72 6.07
CA ILE A 175 -12.85 -1.90 6.77
C ILE A 175 -12.16 -0.99 7.81
N GLY A 176 -12.56 0.27 7.89
CA GLY A 176 -11.99 1.29 8.79
C GLY A 176 -10.70 1.93 8.30
N THR A 177 -10.25 1.60 7.10
CA THR A 177 -9.15 2.30 6.44
C THR A 177 -9.60 3.69 6.02
N ILE A 178 -8.80 4.71 6.34
CA ILE A 178 -9.00 6.08 5.83
C ILE A 178 -8.35 6.14 4.44
N ILE A 179 -9.07 6.67 3.45
CA ILE A 179 -8.56 6.83 2.09
C ILE A 179 -7.53 7.95 2.04
N THR A 180 -6.34 7.61 1.55
CA THR A 180 -5.21 8.51 1.33
C THR A 180 -4.84 8.54 -0.15
N ALA A 181 -4.09 9.56 -0.58
CA ALA A 181 -3.77 9.77 -1.99
C ALA A 181 -2.94 8.62 -2.61
N ASP A 182 -2.18 7.88 -1.80
CA ASP A 182 -1.43 6.69 -2.22
C ASP A 182 -2.28 5.43 -2.35
N ALA A 183 -3.49 5.42 -1.76
CA ALA A 183 -4.33 4.23 -1.66
C ALA A 183 -5.16 3.98 -2.92
N VAL A 184 -5.40 5.00 -3.73
CA VAL A 184 -6.33 4.99 -4.86
C VAL A 184 -5.76 5.72 -6.07
N SER A 185 -6.16 5.34 -7.27
CA SER A 185 -5.78 6.02 -8.50
C SER A 185 -6.80 5.84 -9.61
N TYR A 186 -6.86 6.78 -10.55
CA TYR A 186 -7.69 6.64 -11.73
C TYR A 186 -7.03 5.73 -12.79
N GLN A 187 -7.76 4.69 -13.21
CA GLN A 187 -7.34 3.73 -14.24
C GLN A 187 -8.38 3.64 -15.34
N LEU A 188 -7.94 3.48 -16.60
CA LEU A 188 -8.82 3.24 -17.75
C LEU A 188 -9.65 1.98 -17.53
N TRP A 189 -10.97 2.10 -17.67
CA TRP A 189 -11.92 1.01 -17.43
C TRP A 189 -12.79 0.77 -18.68
N PRO A 190 -13.08 -0.48 -19.06
CA PRO A 190 -13.95 -0.76 -20.21
C PRO A 190 -15.33 -0.11 -20.04
N LYS A 191 -15.79 0.62 -21.06
CA LYS A 191 -17.03 1.41 -20.98
C LYS A 191 -18.26 0.57 -20.64
N GLU A 192 -18.29 -0.70 -21.08
CA GLU A 192 -19.37 -1.65 -20.82
C GLU A 192 -19.41 -2.12 -19.36
N MET A 193 -18.30 -1.96 -18.63
CA MET A 193 -18.15 -2.40 -17.23
C MET A 193 -18.21 -1.25 -16.23
N VAL A 194 -18.36 0.00 -16.68
CA VAL A 194 -18.53 1.15 -15.78
C VAL A 194 -19.94 1.12 -15.22
N GLN A 195 -20.04 1.14 -13.88
CA GLN A 195 -21.31 1.23 -13.17
C GLN A 195 -21.49 2.63 -12.57
N ASP A 196 -22.72 3.09 -12.43
CA ASP A 196 -23.06 4.39 -11.84
C ASP A 196 -22.52 4.58 -10.41
N ALA A 197 -22.29 3.46 -9.71
CA ALA A 197 -21.74 3.46 -8.37
C ALA A 197 -20.23 3.76 -8.32
N TYR A 198 -19.54 3.87 -9.46
CA TYR A 198 -18.09 4.08 -9.53
C TYR A 198 -17.72 5.57 -9.53
N PHE A 199 -16.55 5.89 -8.99
CA PHE A 199 -16.00 7.24 -9.08
C PHE A 199 -15.27 7.43 -10.40
N ILE A 200 -15.78 8.32 -11.25
CA ILE A 200 -15.23 8.61 -12.59
C ILE A 200 -14.41 9.90 -12.55
N ASP A 201 -13.26 9.90 -13.23
CA ASP A 201 -12.37 11.06 -13.38
C ASP A 201 -13.12 12.20 -14.10
N GLY A 202 -13.12 13.39 -13.50
CA GLY A 202 -13.85 14.57 -13.98
C GLY A 202 -15.25 14.77 -13.38
N GLU A 203 -15.91 13.71 -12.91
CA GLU A 203 -17.19 13.80 -12.17
C GLU A 203 -16.98 13.79 -10.66
N SER A 204 -15.98 13.04 -10.20
CA SER A 204 -15.61 12.90 -8.79
C SER A 204 -14.36 13.71 -8.48
N ASP A 205 -14.42 14.54 -7.42
CA ASP A 205 -13.24 15.26 -6.94
C ASP A 205 -12.48 14.42 -5.92
N MET A 206 -11.24 14.07 -6.25
CA MET A 206 -10.32 13.34 -5.36
C MET A 206 -10.25 13.98 -3.96
N ASN A 207 -10.28 15.31 -3.85
CA ASN A 207 -10.19 15.99 -2.56
C ASN A 207 -11.35 15.64 -1.61
N THR A 208 -12.53 15.34 -2.16
CA THR A 208 -13.70 14.92 -1.36
C THR A 208 -13.62 13.46 -0.93
N LEU A 209 -12.82 12.65 -1.61
CA LEU A 209 -12.62 11.24 -1.33
C LEU A 209 -11.51 11.00 -0.31
N LEU A 210 -10.51 11.89 -0.29
CA LEU A 210 -9.46 11.86 0.73
C LEU A 210 -10.06 12.12 2.11
N GLY A 211 -9.72 11.26 3.08
CA GLY A 211 -10.28 11.31 4.43
C GLY A 211 -11.61 10.59 4.61
N THR A 212 -12.22 10.07 3.54
CA THR A 212 -13.35 9.13 3.65
C THR A 212 -12.88 7.79 4.22
N VAL A 213 -13.83 7.01 4.73
CA VAL A 213 -13.55 5.75 5.40
C VAL A 213 -14.17 4.59 4.67
N VAL A 214 -13.40 3.51 4.55
CA VAL A 214 -13.82 2.25 3.94
C VAL A 214 -14.81 1.52 4.83
N ARG A 215 -16.04 1.34 4.33
CA ARG A 215 -17.13 0.61 4.99
C ARG A 215 -17.12 -0.88 4.67
N HIS A 216 -16.77 -1.23 3.43
CA HIS A 216 -16.67 -2.60 2.94
C HIS A 216 -15.25 -2.84 2.41
N PRO A 217 -14.63 -3.99 2.68
CA PRO A 217 -13.25 -4.23 2.31
C PRO A 217 -13.10 -4.22 0.78
N ILE A 218 -12.08 -3.54 0.28
CA ILE A 218 -11.78 -3.40 -1.16
C ILE A 218 -10.44 -4.08 -1.44
N THR A 219 -10.37 -4.89 -2.49
CA THR A 219 -9.12 -5.57 -2.88
C THR A 219 -8.28 -4.68 -3.80
N ALA A 220 -6.96 -4.91 -3.85
CA ALA A 220 -6.10 -4.21 -4.82
C ALA A 220 -6.57 -4.50 -6.26
N GLY A 221 -6.67 -3.47 -7.09
CA GLY A 221 -7.16 -3.54 -8.47
C GLY A 221 -8.70 -3.47 -8.60
N GLU A 222 -9.43 -3.41 -7.48
CA GLU A 222 -10.89 -3.31 -7.50
C GLU A 222 -11.37 -1.85 -7.59
N PRO A 223 -12.44 -1.56 -8.35
CA PRO A 223 -13.08 -0.24 -8.38
C PRO A 223 -13.61 0.19 -7.01
N VAL A 224 -13.32 1.43 -6.63
CA VAL A 224 -13.89 2.04 -5.43
C VAL A 224 -15.29 2.52 -5.75
N THR A 225 -16.26 2.11 -4.93
CA THR A 225 -17.68 2.43 -5.15
C THR A 225 -18.20 3.42 -4.12
N GLN A 226 -19.23 4.20 -4.47
CA GLN A 226 -19.88 5.14 -3.56
C GLN A 226 -20.41 4.46 -2.28
N GLY A 227 -20.89 3.22 -2.38
CA GLY A 227 -21.36 2.45 -1.22
C GLY A 227 -20.24 1.86 -0.34
N SER A 228 -19.02 1.79 -0.87
CA SER A 228 -17.84 1.29 -0.15
C SER A 228 -17.19 2.34 0.75
N LEU A 229 -17.51 3.62 0.55
CA LEU A 229 -16.97 4.75 1.31
C LEU A 229 -18.05 5.42 2.17
N VAL A 230 -17.63 6.04 3.26
CA VAL A 230 -18.48 6.88 4.11
C VAL A 230 -17.75 8.20 4.34
N ALA A 231 -18.44 9.32 4.11
CA ALA A 231 -17.85 10.64 4.22
C ALA A 231 -17.91 11.20 5.65
N PRO A 232 -16.98 12.09 6.03
CA PRO A 232 -17.08 12.82 7.29
C PRO A 232 -18.42 13.56 7.38
N GLY A 233 -19.18 13.30 8.46
CA GLY A 233 -20.53 13.87 8.67
C GLY A 233 -21.68 12.90 8.36
N ASP A 234 -21.42 11.80 7.64
CA ASP A 234 -22.42 10.78 7.38
C ASP A 234 -22.75 9.95 8.63
N ARG A 235 -24.00 9.48 8.70
CA ARG A 235 -24.44 8.55 9.74
C ARG A 235 -23.62 7.27 9.66
N GLY A 236 -22.89 6.97 10.72
CA GLY A 236 -22.05 5.77 10.81
C GLY A 236 -20.60 5.96 10.35
N PHE A 237 -20.16 7.17 9.97
CA PHE A 237 -18.76 7.46 9.66
C PHE A 237 -17.79 7.00 10.75
N LEU A 238 -18.04 7.45 11.99
CA LEU A 238 -17.20 7.08 13.13
C LEU A 238 -17.28 5.58 13.45
N ALA A 239 -18.42 4.93 13.19
CA ALA A 239 -18.57 3.50 13.42
C ALA A 239 -17.82 2.67 12.37
N ALA A 240 -17.83 3.11 11.11
CA ALA A 240 -17.10 2.48 10.01
C ALA A 240 -15.59 2.63 10.18
N ALA A 241 -15.13 3.72 10.81
CA ALA A 241 -13.70 3.99 11.04
C ALA A 241 -13.06 3.13 12.14
N LEU A 242 -13.88 2.50 12.97
CA LEU A 242 -13.41 1.71 14.11
C LEU A 242 -13.00 0.31 13.69
N GLY A 243 -11.82 -0.09 14.15
CA GLY A 243 -11.38 -1.47 14.15
C GLY A 243 -12.26 -2.35 15.06
N PRO A 244 -12.32 -3.67 14.80
CA PRO A 244 -13.11 -4.59 15.62
C PRO A 244 -12.75 -4.51 17.11
N GLY A 245 -13.76 -4.31 17.96
CA GLY A 245 -13.59 -4.22 19.41
C GLY A 245 -13.09 -2.87 19.93
N MET A 246 -12.87 -1.89 19.05
CA MET A 246 -12.47 -0.53 19.41
C MET A 246 -13.68 0.39 19.64
N ARG A 247 -13.47 1.51 20.31
CA ARG A 247 -14.45 2.56 20.61
C ARG A 247 -13.86 3.92 20.27
N ALA A 248 -14.72 4.83 19.85
CA ALA A 248 -14.37 6.23 19.64
C ALA A 248 -14.57 7.01 20.94
N VAL A 249 -13.55 7.74 21.39
CA VAL A 249 -13.64 8.63 22.55
C VAL A 249 -13.16 10.01 22.17
N THR A 250 -14.01 11.01 22.37
CA THR A 250 -13.69 12.41 22.07
C THR A 250 -13.06 13.08 23.28
N VAL A 251 -11.89 13.69 23.08
CA VAL A 251 -11.16 14.42 24.10
C VAL A 251 -11.13 15.91 23.73
N PRO A 252 -11.57 16.80 24.63
CA PRO A 252 -11.45 18.23 24.41
C PRO A 252 -9.98 18.64 24.50
N VAL A 253 -9.51 19.39 23.52
CA VAL A 253 -8.16 19.95 23.47
C VAL A 253 -8.20 21.44 23.14
N SER A 254 -7.09 22.11 23.39
CA SER A 254 -6.86 23.51 23.01
C SER A 254 -5.79 23.57 21.93
N ALA A 255 -5.57 24.75 21.34
CA ALA A 255 -4.43 24.96 20.42
C ALA A 255 -3.08 24.56 21.06
N LYS A 256 -2.93 24.74 22.38
CA LYS A 256 -1.72 24.39 23.13
C LYS A 256 -1.62 22.90 23.44
N THR A 257 -2.75 22.24 23.73
CA THR A 257 -2.77 20.82 24.14
C THR A 257 -2.97 19.85 22.98
N GLY A 258 -3.36 20.32 21.79
CA GLY A 258 -3.57 19.51 20.58
C GLY A 258 -2.49 19.66 19.50
N VAL A 259 -1.23 19.88 19.90
CA VAL A 259 -0.07 20.01 18.97
C VAL A 259 -0.31 21.06 17.87
N GLY A 260 -0.86 22.23 18.22
CA GLY A 260 -1.04 23.33 17.28
C GLY A 260 -2.09 23.12 16.18
N GLY A 261 -2.72 21.95 16.08
CA GLY A 261 -3.59 21.58 14.96
C GLY A 261 -2.88 20.83 13.83
N PHE A 262 -1.66 20.33 14.07
CA PHE A 262 -0.93 19.46 13.13
C PHE A 262 -1.27 17.97 13.26
N VAL A 263 -2.30 17.64 14.02
CA VAL A 263 -2.80 16.26 14.15
C VAL A 263 -3.90 16.06 13.14
N PHE A 264 -3.78 15.04 12.30
CA PHE A 264 -4.73 14.70 11.26
C PHE A 264 -5.35 13.30 11.48
N PRO A 265 -6.54 13.03 10.92
CA PRO A 265 -7.09 11.68 10.89
C PRO A 265 -6.08 10.67 10.32
N GLY A 266 -5.88 9.56 11.04
CA GLY A 266 -4.87 8.56 10.72
C GLY A 266 -3.57 8.67 11.52
N ASP A 267 -3.28 9.82 12.10
CA ASP A 267 -2.07 10.02 12.91
C ASP A 267 -2.09 9.18 14.19
N ARG A 268 -0.90 8.93 14.73
CA ARG A 268 -0.69 8.27 16.02
C ARG A 268 -0.25 9.28 17.06
N VAL A 269 -0.91 9.27 18.21
CA VAL A 269 -0.65 10.18 19.33
C VAL A 269 -0.51 9.44 20.64
N ASP A 270 0.24 10.02 21.56
CA ASP A 270 0.26 9.66 22.97
C ASP A 270 -0.60 10.66 23.76
N LEU A 271 -1.25 10.19 24.83
CA LEU A 271 -2.08 11.01 25.72
C LEU A 271 -1.33 11.26 27.03
N VAL A 272 -1.07 12.54 27.31
CA VAL A 272 -0.36 13.00 28.49
C VAL A 272 -1.34 13.70 29.43
N LEU A 273 -1.46 13.18 30.65
CA LEU A 273 -2.23 13.76 31.74
C LEU A 273 -1.33 14.66 32.58
N THR A 274 -1.67 15.93 32.69
CA THR A 274 -1.06 16.85 33.65
C THR A 274 -2.04 17.12 34.78
N GLN A 275 -1.62 16.88 36.01
CA GLN A 275 -2.44 17.06 37.20
C GLN A 275 -1.69 17.79 38.31
N THR A 276 -2.46 18.46 39.17
CA THR A 276 -1.94 19.09 40.38
C THR A 276 -2.49 18.33 41.58
N VAL A 277 -1.61 17.60 42.26
CA VAL A 277 -1.93 16.83 43.45
C VAL A 277 -1.76 17.74 44.66
N ASN A 278 -2.90 18.11 45.26
CA ASN A 278 -2.91 18.88 46.49
C ASN A 278 -2.66 17.93 47.68
N ALA A 279 -1.91 18.38 48.67
CA ALA A 279 -1.83 17.68 49.96
C ALA A 279 -3.18 17.82 50.67
N ARG A 280 -4.12 16.91 50.40
CA ARG A 280 -5.28 16.71 51.24
C ARG A 280 -4.84 15.79 52.39
N ASP A 281 -5.08 16.25 53.61
CA ASP A 281 -5.00 15.50 54.87
C ASP A 281 -3.64 15.47 55.60
N SER A 282 -2.77 16.44 55.35
CA SER A 282 -1.73 16.82 56.34
C SER A 282 -2.00 18.25 56.73
N GLY A 283 -2.29 18.52 58.01
CA GLY A 283 -2.66 19.84 58.54
C GLY A 283 -1.60 20.94 58.44
N GLY A 284 -0.67 20.86 57.48
CA GLY A 284 0.28 21.91 57.11
C GLY A 284 0.11 22.25 55.63
N GLY A 285 0.01 23.55 55.33
CA GLY A 285 -0.13 24.12 53.98
C GLY A 285 1.08 23.86 53.07
N GLY A 286 1.29 22.61 52.67
CA GLY A 286 2.30 22.21 51.69
C GLY A 286 1.95 22.71 50.29
N GLN A 287 2.97 23.17 49.55
CA GLN A 287 2.81 23.50 48.14
C GLN A 287 2.36 22.27 47.34
N PRO A 288 1.45 22.43 46.36
CA PRO A 288 0.92 21.32 45.58
C PRO A 288 1.98 20.69 44.66
N LEU A 289 1.88 19.37 44.45
CA LEU A 289 2.75 18.64 43.54
C LEU A 289 2.16 18.68 42.12
N LYS A 290 2.92 19.18 41.15
CA LYS A 290 2.56 19.04 39.74
C LYS A 290 3.20 17.78 39.18
N ALA A 291 2.42 16.97 38.48
CA ALA A 291 2.89 15.77 37.80
C ALA A 291 2.30 15.69 36.39
N ALA A 292 3.12 15.24 35.45
CA ALA A 292 2.73 14.90 34.10
C ALA A 292 3.04 13.41 33.85
N GLU A 293 2.11 12.71 33.23
CA GLU A 293 2.21 11.27 33.00
C GLU A 293 1.69 10.94 31.60
N THR A 294 2.45 10.17 30.83
CA THR A 294 1.95 9.58 29.58
C THR A 294 1.10 8.36 29.93
N ILE A 295 -0.21 8.57 30.00
CA ILE A 295 -1.18 7.56 30.47
C ILE A 295 -1.57 6.56 29.39
N LEU A 296 -1.47 6.95 28.11
CA LEU A 296 -1.77 6.10 26.96
C LEU A 296 -0.82 6.40 25.81
N ARG A 297 -0.47 5.37 25.05
CA ARG A 297 0.46 5.47 23.93
C ARG A 297 -0.11 4.85 22.67
N ASN A 298 0.40 5.31 21.52
CA ASN A 298 0.12 4.73 20.21
C ASN A 298 -1.38 4.71 19.84
N ILE A 299 -2.09 5.78 20.19
CA ILE A 299 -3.52 5.91 19.93
C ILE A 299 -3.73 6.48 18.53
N ARG A 300 -4.58 5.85 17.73
CA ARG A 300 -4.94 6.36 16.41
C ARG A 300 -5.99 7.46 16.52
N VAL A 301 -5.80 8.54 15.77
CA VAL A 301 -6.76 9.63 15.64
C VAL A 301 -7.76 9.30 14.54
N LEU A 302 -9.04 9.36 14.87
CA LEU A 302 -10.13 9.10 13.92
C LEU A 302 -10.63 10.38 13.27
N ALA A 303 -10.76 11.45 14.06
CA ALA A 303 -11.24 12.74 13.59
C ALA A 303 -10.70 13.86 14.46
N THR A 304 -10.55 15.03 13.85
CA THR A 304 -10.27 16.29 14.53
C THR A 304 -11.35 17.27 14.14
N ASP A 305 -11.97 17.91 15.13
CA ASP A 305 -12.95 18.96 14.88
C ASP A 305 -12.44 20.30 15.43
N GLN A 306 -12.64 21.35 14.65
CA GLN A 306 -12.41 22.73 15.02
C GLN A 306 -13.73 23.46 14.91
N SER A 307 -14.43 23.56 16.02
CA SER A 307 -15.71 24.25 16.10
C SER A 307 -15.50 25.60 16.79
N THR A 308 -16.00 26.66 16.16
CA THR A 308 -16.02 28.02 16.74
C THR A 308 -17.39 28.26 17.35
N GLU A 309 -17.50 28.27 18.68
CA GLU A 309 -18.74 28.65 19.36
C GLU A 309 -18.76 30.17 19.54
N THR A 310 -19.79 30.81 19.01
CA THR A 310 -19.95 32.27 19.09
C THR A 310 -20.94 32.59 20.21
N THR A 311 -20.44 33.03 21.36
CA THR A 311 -21.30 33.45 22.48
C THR A 311 -21.40 34.97 22.51
N HIS A 312 -22.62 35.51 22.51
CA HIS A 312 -22.85 36.93 22.74
C HIS A 312 -22.91 37.21 24.25
N THR A 313 -21.96 37.98 24.76
CA THR A 313 -22.02 38.51 26.14
C THR A 313 -23.20 39.50 26.26
N PRO A 314 -23.81 39.69 27.45
CA PRO A 314 -24.91 40.65 27.66
C PRO A 314 -24.59 42.09 27.22
N ASP A 315 -23.30 42.45 27.14
CA ASP A 315 -22.79 43.74 26.68
C ASP A 315 -22.63 43.84 25.14
N GLY A 316 -23.20 42.92 24.36
CA GLY A 316 -23.15 42.93 22.90
C GLY A 316 -21.79 42.56 22.28
N LYS A 317 -20.81 42.14 23.08
CA LYS A 317 -19.53 41.62 22.58
C LYS A 317 -19.67 40.15 22.18
N THR A 318 -19.23 39.85 20.97
CA THR A 318 -19.09 38.49 20.44
C THR A 318 -17.79 37.87 20.96
N VAL A 319 -17.91 36.85 21.80
CA VAL A 319 -16.76 36.04 22.23
C VAL A 319 -16.77 34.76 21.40
N VAL A 320 -15.81 34.65 20.48
CA VAL A 320 -15.56 33.41 19.74
C VAL A 320 -14.71 32.51 20.63
N ARG A 321 -15.23 31.34 20.95
CA ARG A 321 -14.48 30.28 21.64
C ARG A 321 -14.15 29.20 20.64
N ASP A 322 -12.86 29.07 20.36
CA ASP A 322 -12.34 27.97 19.55
C ASP A 322 -12.26 26.72 20.43
N PHE A 323 -13.17 25.77 20.19
CA PHE A 323 -13.08 24.45 20.80
C PHE A 323 -12.52 23.47 19.78
N ARG A 324 -11.42 22.81 20.16
CA ARG A 324 -10.84 21.74 19.38
C ARG A 324 -11.17 20.43 20.06
N THR A 325 -11.68 19.47 19.31
CA THR A 325 -11.87 18.11 19.83
C THR A 325 -11.11 17.12 18.97
N VAL A 326 -10.60 16.08 19.60
CA VAL A 326 -9.93 14.98 18.91
C VAL A 326 -10.61 13.70 19.32
N THR A 327 -11.06 12.95 18.32
CA THR A 327 -11.69 11.64 18.52
C THR A 327 -10.66 10.55 18.34
N LEU A 328 -10.48 9.75 19.38
CA LEU A 328 -9.45 8.74 19.53
C LEU A 328 -10.04 7.33 19.40
N GLU A 329 -9.31 6.44 18.73
CA GLU A 329 -9.63 5.01 18.67
C GLU A 329 -9.00 4.27 19.85
N VAL A 330 -9.82 3.76 20.76
CA VAL A 330 -9.38 3.15 22.02
C VAL A 330 -10.08 1.82 22.31
N THR A 331 -9.49 0.98 23.16
CA THR A 331 -10.17 -0.21 23.67
C THR A 331 -11.21 0.18 24.73
N PRO A 332 -12.21 -0.67 25.04
CA PRO A 332 -13.17 -0.45 26.14
C PRO A 332 -12.53 0.00 27.45
N LYS A 333 -11.51 -0.73 27.90
CA LYS A 333 -10.80 -0.43 29.15
C LYS A 333 -10.07 0.91 29.10
N ILE A 334 -9.51 1.26 27.94
CA ILE A 334 -8.86 2.55 27.74
C ILE A 334 -9.88 3.68 27.74
N ALA A 335 -11.07 3.48 27.18
CA ALA A 335 -12.15 4.48 27.21
C ALA A 335 -12.52 4.89 28.64
N GLU A 336 -12.65 3.90 29.54
CA GLU A 336 -12.87 4.14 30.98
C GLU A 336 -11.73 4.95 31.60
N LYS A 337 -10.47 4.62 31.29
CA LYS A 337 -9.29 5.37 31.74
C LYS A 337 -9.29 6.81 31.26
N VAL A 338 -9.63 7.06 29.99
CA VAL A 338 -9.72 8.42 29.44
C VAL A 338 -10.80 9.21 30.17
N ALA A 339 -11.98 8.62 30.41
CA ALA A 339 -13.07 9.26 31.14
C ALA A 339 -12.64 9.67 32.55
N VAL A 340 -11.95 8.79 33.28
CA VAL A 340 -11.41 9.12 34.60
C VAL A 340 -10.33 10.21 34.51
N ALA A 341 -9.41 10.11 33.55
CA ALA A 341 -8.33 11.08 33.39
C ALA A 341 -8.83 12.50 33.08
N GLN A 342 -9.94 12.63 32.34
CA GLN A 342 -10.62 13.91 32.09
C GLN A 342 -11.12 14.59 33.39
N THR A 343 -11.41 13.82 34.44
CA THR A 343 -11.84 14.36 35.75
C THR A 343 -10.65 14.75 36.65
N ILE A 344 -9.47 14.17 36.41
CA ILE A 344 -8.30 14.33 37.28
C ILE A 344 -7.49 15.59 36.91
N GLY A 345 -7.37 15.92 35.63
CA GLY A 345 -6.50 16.99 35.18
C GLY A 345 -6.66 17.36 33.72
N THR A 346 -5.63 18.02 33.18
CA THR A 346 -5.62 18.46 31.78
C THR A 346 -4.97 17.40 30.90
N LEU A 347 -5.67 17.01 29.84
CA LEU A 347 -5.15 16.11 28.83
C LEU A 347 -4.46 16.90 27.71
N SER A 348 -3.34 16.38 27.23
CA SER A 348 -2.60 16.89 26.08
C SER A 348 -2.14 15.76 25.19
N LEU A 349 -2.04 16.05 23.89
CA LEU A 349 -1.61 15.12 22.87
C LEU A 349 -0.13 15.35 22.56
N SER A 350 0.58 14.26 22.31
CA SER A 350 1.93 14.26 21.75
C SER A 350 1.90 13.45 20.46
N LEU A 351 2.26 14.08 19.33
CA LEU A 351 2.29 13.43 18.03
C LEU A 351 3.49 12.48 17.95
N ARG A 352 3.27 11.24 17.50
CA ARG A 352 4.32 10.23 17.38
C ARG A 352 5.03 10.34 16.04
N SER A 353 6.33 10.04 16.04
CA SER A 353 7.04 9.86 14.78
C SER A 353 6.61 8.55 14.11
N ILE A 354 6.53 8.56 12.78
CA ILE A 354 6.24 7.37 11.99
C ILE A 354 7.31 6.26 12.19
N ALA A 355 8.52 6.64 12.61
CA ALA A 355 9.64 5.73 12.86
C ALA A 355 9.61 5.04 14.24
N ASP A 356 8.80 5.53 15.19
CA ASP A 356 8.83 5.02 16.58
C ASP A 356 8.23 3.61 16.73
N ASN A 357 7.49 3.16 15.72
CA ASN A 357 6.77 1.88 15.72
C ASN A 357 7.68 0.66 15.97
N GLN A 358 8.90 0.65 15.44
CA GLN A 358 9.81 -0.49 15.57
C GLN A 358 10.38 -0.62 16.99
N THR A 359 10.81 0.49 17.58
CA THR A 359 11.34 0.54 18.96
C THR A 359 10.29 0.12 19.99
N ASP A 360 9.03 0.51 19.78
CA ASP A 360 7.94 0.11 20.65
C ASP A 360 7.58 -1.37 20.50
N LEU A 361 7.66 -1.92 19.29
CA LEU A 361 7.44 -3.34 19.05
C LEU A 361 8.49 -4.17 19.77
N GLU A 362 9.77 -3.83 19.63
CA GLU A 362 10.88 -4.47 20.32
C GLU A 362 10.68 -4.43 21.84
N ARG A 363 10.27 -3.28 22.38
CA ARG A 363 9.97 -3.15 23.82
C ARG A 363 8.81 -4.05 24.27
N ALA A 364 7.75 -4.17 23.47
CA ALA A 364 6.59 -5.00 23.82
C ALA A 364 6.88 -6.50 23.71
N ILE A 365 7.74 -6.89 22.77
CA ILE A 365 8.26 -8.25 22.70
C ILE A 365 9.13 -8.52 23.94
N ALA A 366 10.02 -7.59 24.29
CA ALA A 366 10.89 -7.71 25.46
C ALA A 366 10.12 -7.73 26.80
N SER A 367 9.01 -7.00 26.91
CA SER A 367 8.16 -6.99 28.11
C SER A 367 7.17 -8.17 28.18
N GLY A 368 7.11 -9.01 27.15
CA GLY A 368 6.16 -10.13 27.05
C GLY A 368 4.72 -9.71 26.77
N GLU A 369 4.46 -8.45 26.40
CA GLU A 369 3.13 -7.97 25.99
C GLU A 369 2.68 -8.57 24.64
N VAL A 370 3.64 -8.94 23.78
CA VAL A 370 3.40 -9.58 22.49
C VAL A 370 4.07 -10.94 22.48
N ASN A 371 3.25 -12.00 22.51
CA ASN A 371 3.73 -13.38 22.43
C ASN A 371 3.59 -13.88 20.99
N VAL A 372 4.71 -14.21 20.35
CA VAL A 372 4.74 -14.86 19.04
C VAL A 372 4.95 -16.36 19.29
N PRO A 373 3.97 -17.23 18.98
CA PRO A 373 4.08 -18.66 19.23
C PRO A 373 5.24 -19.30 18.45
N GLU A 374 6.02 -20.16 19.10
CA GLU A 374 7.04 -20.97 18.40
C GLU A 374 6.35 -21.93 17.41
N GLY A 375 6.58 -21.73 16.11
CA GLY A 375 5.99 -22.54 15.03
C GLY A 375 4.86 -21.86 14.24
N ALA A 376 4.56 -20.58 14.50
CA ALA A 376 3.63 -19.82 13.65
C ALA A 376 4.16 -19.73 12.20
N SER A 377 3.25 -19.79 11.22
CA SER A 377 3.63 -19.54 9.83
C SER A 377 4.05 -18.08 9.63
N LYS A 378 4.90 -17.79 8.64
CA LYS A 378 5.36 -16.42 8.35
C LYS A 378 4.20 -15.41 8.20
N ALA A 379 3.09 -15.84 7.61
CA ALA A 379 1.91 -15.00 7.42
C ALA A 379 1.16 -14.73 8.74
N GLU A 380 1.11 -15.71 9.64
CA GLU A 380 0.50 -15.54 10.97
C GLU A 380 1.36 -14.66 11.87
N GLU A 381 2.68 -14.85 11.84
CA GLU A 381 3.64 -14.01 12.55
C GLU A 381 3.52 -12.55 12.11
N GLU A 382 3.52 -12.29 10.80
CA GLU A 382 3.36 -10.93 10.26
C GLU A 382 2.03 -10.30 10.69
N LYS A 383 0.94 -11.09 10.73
CA LYS A 383 -0.38 -10.63 11.18
C LYS A 383 -0.38 -10.29 12.67
N ILE A 384 0.27 -11.10 13.50
CA ILE A 384 0.38 -10.86 14.96
C ILE A 384 1.18 -9.57 15.20
N LEU A 385 2.32 -9.43 14.53
CA LEU A 385 3.18 -8.24 14.63
C LEU A 385 2.45 -6.97 14.15
N ARG A 386 1.76 -7.03 13.01
CA ARG A 386 0.96 -5.91 12.48
C ARG A 386 -0.16 -5.51 13.44
N THR A 387 -0.79 -6.48 14.10
CA THR A 387 -1.84 -6.23 15.10
C THR A 387 -1.26 -5.64 16.38
N ALA A 388 -0.08 -6.10 16.81
CA ALA A 388 0.60 -5.58 17.99
C ALA A 388 1.07 -4.12 17.79
N LEU A 389 1.55 -3.80 16.59
CA LEU A 389 1.93 -2.44 16.19
C LEU A 389 0.74 -1.48 16.16
N SER A 390 -0.46 -1.97 15.81
CA SER A 390 -1.61 -1.10 15.62
C SER A 390 -2.42 -0.82 16.88
N ARG A 391 -2.15 -1.52 17.99
CA ARG A 391 -2.94 -1.40 19.23
C ARG A 391 -2.46 -0.25 20.13
N PRO A 392 -3.39 0.51 20.74
CA PRO A 392 -3.06 1.47 21.78
C PRO A 392 -2.64 0.74 23.06
N ARG A 393 -1.70 1.34 23.81
CA ARG A 393 -1.11 0.75 25.02
C ARG A 393 -1.37 1.61 26.25
N ASP A 394 -1.60 0.96 27.37
CA ASP A 394 -1.94 1.56 28.67
C ASP A 394 -1.03 1.07 29.83
N GLY A 395 0.18 0.60 29.47
CA GLY A 395 1.20 0.02 30.36
C GLY A 395 2.01 1.04 31.17
N ALA A 396 3.14 0.60 31.74
CA ALA A 396 3.92 1.36 32.73
C ALA A 396 4.18 2.82 32.29
N SER A 397 3.56 3.73 33.01
CA SER A 397 3.59 5.14 32.68
C SER A 397 4.89 5.76 33.17
N SER A 398 5.53 6.50 32.28
CA SER A 398 6.59 7.44 32.66
C SER A 398 5.91 8.67 33.24
N PHE A 399 6.32 9.09 34.43
CA PHE A 399 5.87 10.33 35.03
C PHE A 399 7.05 11.28 35.22
N VAL A 400 6.75 12.57 35.17
CA VAL A 400 7.67 13.67 35.45
C VAL A 400 7.00 14.58 36.45
N THR A 401 7.74 15.01 37.47
CA THR A 401 7.25 15.91 38.50
C THR A 401 7.74 17.33 38.28
N GLY A 402 7.13 18.30 38.95
CA GLY A 402 7.59 19.68 38.92
C GLY A 402 9.08 19.80 39.30
N GLY A 403 9.55 19.02 40.28
CA GLY A 403 10.95 19.03 40.73
C GLY A 403 11.97 18.61 39.67
N ASP A 404 11.56 17.79 38.69
CA ASP A 404 12.42 17.35 37.60
C ASP A 404 12.66 18.46 36.56
N VAL A 405 11.72 19.41 36.45
CA VAL A 405 11.78 20.51 35.47
C VAL A 405 12.21 21.85 36.09
N SER A 406 11.99 22.04 37.39
CA SER A 406 12.28 23.30 38.08
C SER A 406 12.76 23.06 39.50
N ARG A 407 13.90 23.68 39.83
CA ARG A 407 14.46 23.70 41.21
C ARG A 407 13.52 24.29 42.27
N PHE A 408 12.49 25.02 41.83
CA PHE A 408 11.51 25.67 42.71
C PHE A 408 10.24 24.83 42.93
N GLN A 409 10.20 23.61 42.40
CA GLN A 409 9.08 22.69 42.52
C GLN A 409 9.52 21.43 43.28
N ARG A 410 8.55 20.69 43.81
CA ARG A 410 8.81 19.46 44.58
C ARG A 410 8.82 18.23 43.68
N SER A 411 9.62 17.23 44.06
CA SER A 411 9.69 15.93 43.39
C SER A 411 8.84 14.83 44.05
N SER A 412 8.37 15.03 45.27
CA SER A 412 7.51 14.07 45.99
C SER A 412 6.61 14.76 47.02
N MET A 413 5.53 14.06 47.41
CA MET A 413 4.62 14.49 48.48
C MET A 413 5.22 14.12 49.85
N PRO A 414 5.22 15.04 50.84
CA PRO A 414 5.59 14.69 52.20
C PRO A 414 4.64 13.62 52.74
N ARG A 415 5.17 12.60 53.42
CA ARG A 415 4.35 11.64 54.15
C ARG A 415 3.66 12.38 55.30
N ALA A 416 2.34 12.27 55.41
CA ALA A 416 1.59 12.82 56.53
C ALA A 416 2.23 12.37 57.85
N GLU A 417 2.78 13.30 58.63
CA GLU A 417 3.17 13.00 60.01
C GLU A 417 1.90 12.70 60.79
N ALA A 418 1.84 11.51 61.40
CA ALA A 418 0.78 11.15 62.32
C ALA A 418 0.75 12.20 63.43
N VAL A 419 -0.36 12.95 63.52
CA VAL A 419 -0.60 13.91 64.59
C VAL A 419 -0.41 13.16 65.92
N PRO A 420 0.54 13.55 66.79
CA PRO A 420 0.62 12.94 68.11
C PRO A 420 -0.71 13.20 68.85
N PRO A 421 -1.25 12.22 69.59
CA PRO A 421 -2.50 12.41 70.32
C PRO A 421 -2.38 13.64 71.24
N PRO A 422 -3.46 14.41 71.43
CA PRO A 422 -3.41 15.60 72.27
C PRO A 422 -2.87 15.21 73.64
N ALA A 423 -1.83 15.91 74.09
CA ALA A 423 -1.29 15.72 75.42
C ALA A 423 -2.45 15.82 76.41
N ALA A 424 -2.73 14.72 77.12
CA ALA A 424 -3.72 14.71 78.17
C ALA A 424 -3.38 15.84 79.14
N MET A 425 -4.27 16.84 79.25
CA MET A 425 -4.23 17.82 80.31
C MET A 425 -4.15 17.06 81.63
N ALA A 426 -2.99 17.11 82.27
CA ALA A 426 -2.82 16.60 83.61
C ALA A 426 -3.71 17.42 84.53
N TYR A 427 -4.86 16.85 84.91
CA TYR A 427 -5.61 17.32 86.07
C TYR A 427 -4.69 17.17 87.27
N ASN A 428 -4.26 18.31 87.81
CA ASN A 428 -3.43 18.39 89.00
C ASN A 428 -4.31 18.02 90.20
N ASN A 429 -4.42 16.72 90.50
CA ASN A 429 -5.13 16.25 91.68
C ASN A 429 -4.18 16.29 92.89
N THR A 430 -4.29 17.33 93.70
CA THR A 430 -3.68 17.40 95.02
C THR A 430 -4.25 16.30 95.92
N GLY A 431 -3.44 15.29 96.23
CA GLY A 431 -3.86 14.19 97.10
C GLY A 431 -2.70 13.34 97.61
N PHE A 432 -2.20 13.70 98.80
CA PHE A 432 -1.56 12.87 99.82
C PHE A 432 -0.74 11.63 99.42
N ASN A 433 0.55 11.72 99.76
CA ASN A 433 1.53 10.64 99.79
C ASN A 433 1.24 9.66 100.95
N SER A 434 1.16 8.36 100.64
CA SER A 434 1.41 7.29 101.60
C SER A 434 1.81 6.00 100.86
N GLY A 435 2.99 5.49 101.21
CA GLY A 435 3.27 4.05 101.17
C GLY A 435 3.81 3.47 99.86
N ASN A 436 5.15 3.35 99.83
CA ASN A 436 5.89 2.14 99.44
C ASN A 436 5.48 1.39 98.15
N SER A 437 6.36 1.42 97.14
CA SER A 437 6.87 0.24 96.38
C SER A 437 7.14 0.54 94.91
N GLY A 438 8.29 0.05 94.42
CA GLY A 438 8.49 -0.34 93.02
C GLY A 438 8.89 0.78 92.05
N SER A 439 10.19 0.91 91.80
CA SER A 439 10.69 1.56 90.59
C SER A 439 10.14 0.84 89.35
N ARG A 440 9.25 1.50 88.61
CA ARG A 440 8.92 1.14 87.23
C ARG A 440 9.00 2.39 86.38
N SER A 441 10.19 2.66 85.87
CA SER A 441 10.37 3.53 84.71
C SER A 441 9.61 2.91 83.54
N ALA A 442 8.52 3.55 83.11
CA ALA A 442 7.86 3.21 81.85
C ALA A 442 8.83 3.45 80.69
N PRO A 443 9.03 2.50 79.76
CA PRO A 443 9.99 2.68 78.68
C PRO A 443 9.43 3.71 77.69
N ALA A 444 10.28 4.65 77.30
CA ALA A 444 10.02 5.53 76.16
C ALA A 444 9.78 4.68 74.89
N PRO A 445 8.83 5.03 74.01
CA PRO A 445 8.59 4.27 72.80
C PRO A 445 9.81 4.38 71.87
N VAL A 446 10.58 3.30 71.77
CA VAL A 446 11.69 3.17 70.83
C VAL A 446 11.09 3.05 69.42
N ARG A 447 11.29 4.09 68.59
CA ARG A 447 11.01 4.03 67.16
C ARG A 447 11.95 3.03 66.50
N THR A 448 11.48 1.83 66.19
CA THR A 448 12.21 0.88 65.36
C THR A 448 12.03 1.24 63.88
N GLY A 449 13.12 1.60 63.21
CA GLY A 449 13.17 1.75 61.76
C GLY A 449 12.95 0.42 61.03
N PRO A 450 12.97 0.40 59.68
CA PRO A 450 12.79 -0.82 58.90
C PRO A 450 13.81 -1.89 59.33
N VAL A 451 13.35 -3.13 59.54
CA VAL A 451 14.18 -4.30 59.87
C VAL A 451 14.14 -5.29 58.71
N VAL A 452 15.25 -5.98 58.44
CA VAL A 452 15.32 -7.11 57.51
C VAL A 452 15.49 -8.38 58.33
N ASN A 453 14.68 -9.40 58.05
CA ASN A 453 14.81 -10.72 58.66
C ASN A 453 15.92 -11.49 57.95
N VAL A 454 17.03 -11.72 58.64
CA VAL A 454 18.13 -12.55 58.12
C VAL A 454 18.00 -13.93 58.75
N THR A 455 17.84 -14.95 57.89
CA THR A 455 17.79 -16.34 58.33
C THR A 455 19.15 -16.98 58.10
N ARG A 456 19.74 -17.56 59.14
CA ARG A 456 20.97 -18.34 59.04
C ARG A 456 20.72 -19.69 59.71
N GLY A 457 20.74 -20.76 58.92
CA GLY A 457 20.32 -22.08 59.39
C GLY A 457 18.85 -22.12 59.78
N LYS A 458 18.53 -22.63 60.98
CA LYS A 458 17.15 -22.72 61.51
C LYS A 458 16.71 -21.50 62.33
N THR A 459 17.52 -20.44 62.37
CA THR A 459 17.27 -19.24 63.19
C THR A 459 17.08 -18.01 62.32
N THR A 460 15.99 -17.29 62.55
CA THR A 460 15.67 -16.00 61.91
C THR A 460 15.85 -14.87 62.91
N VAL A 461 16.62 -13.85 62.56
CA VAL A 461 16.88 -12.67 63.41
C VAL A 461 16.52 -11.41 62.63
N ALA A 462 15.76 -10.51 63.25
CA ALA A 462 15.42 -9.20 62.69
C ALA A 462 16.58 -8.21 62.92
N VAL A 463 17.15 -7.68 61.84
CA VAL A 463 18.27 -6.71 61.89
C VAL A 463 17.79 -5.34 61.40
N PRO A 464 17.98 -4.25 62.16
CA PRO A 464 17.56 -2.91 61.75
C PRO A 464 18.41 -2.36 60.60
N VAL A 465 17.76 -1.71 59.64
CA VAL A 465 18.37 -1.07 58.48
C VAL A 465 18.56 0.41 58.80
N GLY A 466 19.80 0.81 59.09
CA GLY A 466 20.19 2.21 59.25
C GLY A 466 20.84 2.55 60.59
N LYS A 467 22.10 2.13 60.77
CA LYS A 467 23.24 2.99 61.10
C LYS A 467 24.54 2.24 60.80
#